data_AF-A0A1V6ECG1-F1
#
_entry.id   AF-A0A1V6ECG1-F1
#
_cell.length_a   1.000
_cell.length_b   1.000
_cell.length_c   1.000
_cell.angle_alpha   90.00
_cell.angle_beta   90.00
_cell.angle_gamma   90.00
#
_symmetry.space_group_name_H-M   'P 1'
#
loop_
_entity.id
_entity.type
_entity.pdbx_description
1 polymer ?
#
loop_
_entity_poly.entity_id
_entity_poly.type
_entity_poly.pdbx_seq_one_letter_code
_entity_poly.pdbx_strand_id
1 'polypeptide(L)'
;MMLAGALIRQFFVQRHGWHHGRAANPWPFAAVGVVLILAVIVGMKALESVPVPAAATTETSKSVANNDPATLGSGPNNFKTVQHVLEQRCYMCHGAQVQMKNVRLDTPEGVKTNAQMVYQQVVVLKQMPMNNATGLTEAERALIAEWFKAGAKTQ
;
A
#
# COMPACT_ATOMS: atom_id res chain seq x y z
N MET A 1 -13.71 -18.74 3.43
CA MET A 1 -13.24 -17.45 2.88
C MET A 1 -13.50 -17.27 1.38
N MET A 2 -13.42 -18.33 0.56
CA MET A 2 -13.73 -18.25 -0.89
C MET A 2 -15.21 -17.96 -1.20
N LEU A 3 -16.14 -18.56 -0.44
CA LEU A 3 -17.59 -18.37 -0.61
C LEU A 3 -18.04 -16.91 -0.42
N ALA A 4 -17.45 -16.22 0.55
CA ALA A 4 -17.78 -14.82 0.85
C ALA A 4 -17.46 -13.89 -0.32
N GLY A 5 -16.29 -14.07 -0.95
CA GLY A 5 -15.90 -13.29 -2.12
C GLY A 5 -16.83 -13.51 -3.33
N ALA A 6 -17.32 -14.75 -3.52
CA ALA A 6 -18.26 -15.08 -4.58
C ALA A 6 -19.63 -14.40 -4.37
N LEU A 7 -20.14 -14.42 -3.14
CA LEU A 7 -21.43 -13.80 -2.79
C LEU A 7 -21.42 -12.27 -2.91
N ILE A 8 -20.30 -11.62 -2.56
CA ILE A 8 -20.14 -10.16 -2.71
C ILE A 8 -20.20 -9.76 -4.19
N ARG A 9 -19.49 -10.48 -5.07
CA ARG A 9 -19.52 -10.22 -6.52
C ARG A 9 -20.92 -10.41 -7.11
N GLN A 10 -21.62 -11.46 -6.70
CA GLN A 10 -22.97 -11.74 -7.16
C GLN A 10 -23.97 -10.63 -6.77
N PHE A 11 -23.84 -10.08 -5.56
CA PHE A 11 -24.68 -8.95 -5.13
C PHE A 11 -24.52 -7.71 -6.02
N PHE A 12 -23.30 -7.34 -6.39
CA PHE A 12 -23.06 -6.19 -7.26
C PHE A 12 -23.57 -6.42 -8.69
N VAL A 13 -23.46 -7.64 -9.22
CA VAL A 13 -24.00 -8.02 -10.53
C VAL A 13 -25.53 -7.95 -10.52
N GLN A 14 -26.18 -8.50 -9.51
CA GLN A 14 -27.64 -8.47 -9.37
C GLN A 14 -28.16 -7.03 -9.19
N ARG A 15 -27.47 -6.21 -8.40
CA ARG A 15 -27.80 -4.79 -8.16
C ARG A 15 -27.67 -3.94 -9.42
N HIS A 16 -26.60 -4.16 -10.21
CA HIS A 16 -26.43 -3.50 -11.49
C HIS A 16 -27.51 -3.96 -12.49
N GLY A 17 -27.82 -5.26 -12.53
CA GLY A 17 -28.90 -5.82 -13.34
C GLY A 17 -30.28 -5.24 -13.00
N TRP A 18 -30.54 -4.95 -11.72
CA TRP A 18 -31.78 -4.32 -11.27
C TRP A 18 -31.89 -2.86 -11.73
N HIS A 19 -30.81 -2.08 -11.66
CA HIS A 19 -30.79 -0.70 -12.18
C HIS A 19 -31.02 -0.60 -13.69
N HIS A 20 -30.72 -1.67 -14.44
CA HIS A 20 -30.96 -1.76 -15.89
C HIS A 20 -32.23 -2.55 -16.25
N GLY A 21 -33.13 -2.80 -15.28
CA GLY A 21 -34.42 -3.46 -15.52
C GLY A 21 -34.32 -4.94 -15.94
N ARG A 22 -33.15 -5.57 -15.74
CA ARG A 22 -32.83 -6.93 -16.21
C ARG A 22 -32.88 -7.99 -15.10
N ALA A 23 -33.16 -7.59 -13.86
CA ALA A 23 -33.25 -8.48 -12.70
C ALA A 23 -34.30 -7.99 -11.67
N ALA A 24 -34.83 -8.91 -10.87
CA ALA A 24 -35.80 -8.61 -9.82
C ALA A 24 -35.19 -7.79 -8.66
N ASN A 25 -36.07 -7.13 -7.89
CA ASN A 25 -35.73 -6.19 -6.81
C ASN A 25 -34.74 -6.79 -5.77
N PRO A 26 -33.57 -6.19 -5.51
CA PRO A 26 -32.53 -6.73 -4.63
C PRO A 26 -32.83 -6.57 -3.14
N TRP A 27 -33.99 -6.03 -2.78
CA TRP A 27 -34.44 -5.82 -1.40
C TRP A 27 -34.30 -7.04 -0.45
N PRO A 28 -34.62 -8.29 -0.84
CA PRO A 28 -34.40 -9.44 0.04
C PRO A 28 -32.91 -9.71 0.34
N PHE A 29 -31.98 -9.41 -0.59
CA PHE A 29 -30.54 -9.54 -0.33
C PHE A 29 -30.03 -8.46 0.64
N ALA A 30 -30.58 -7.24 0.55
CA ALA A 30 -30.30 -6.18 1.50
C ALA A 30 -30.78 -6.55 2.91
N ALA A 31 -31.99 -7.13 3.04
CA ALA A 31 -32.52 -7.60 4.32
C ALA A 31 -31.64 -8.70 4.94
N VAL A 32 -31.22 -9.70 4.15
CA VAL A 32 -30.32 -10.76 4.61
C VAL A 32 -28.95 -10.20 5.04
N GLY A 33 -28.40 -9.23 4.29
CA GLY A 33 -27.15 -8.57 4.65
C GLY A 33 -27.20 -7.84 6.00
N VAL A 34 -28.29 -7.10 6.26
CA VAL A 34 -28.49 -6.39 7.53
C VAL A 34 -28.63 -7.37 8.70
N VAL A 35 -29.39 -8.46 8.53
CA VAL A 35 -29.55 -9.49 9.57
C VAL A 35 -28.22 -10.17 9.90
N LEU A 36 -27.40 -10.48 8.88
CA LEU A 36 -26.06 -11.07 9.10
C LEU A 36 -25.11 -10.11 9.83
N ILE A 37 -25.12 -8.82 9.50
CA ILE A 37 -24.30 -7.81 10.19
C ILE A 37 -24.73 -7.69 11.66
N LEU A 38 -26.04 -7.64 11.93
CA LEU A 38 -26.55 -7.60 13.30
C LEU A 38 -26.19 -8.86 14.10
N ALA A 39 -26.25 -10.04 13.47
CA ALA A 39 -25.86 -11.29 14.11
C ALA A 39 -24.37 -11.32 14.49
N VAL A 40 -23.49 -10.78 13.64
CA VAL A 40 -22.05 -10.66 13.93
C VAL A 40 -21.79 -9.66 15.06
N ILE A 41 -22.46 -8.51 15.06
CA ILE A 41 -22.32 -7.50 16.12
C ILE A 41 -22.75 -8.07 17.48
N VAL A 42 -23.87 -8.78 17.53
CA VAL A 42 -24.35 -9.44 18.76
C VAL A 42 -23.39 -10.58 19.18
N GLY A 43 -22.85 -11.33 18.22
CA GLY A 43 -21.88 -12.40 18.48
C GLY A 43 -20.54 -11.92 19.01
N MET A 44 -20.03 -10.77 18.52
CA MET A 44 -18.78 -10.18 19.02
C MET A 44 -18.92 -9.62 20.44
N LYS A 45 -20.09 -9.10 20.81
CA LYS A 45 -20.38 -8.65 22.18
C LYS A 45 -20.43 -9.80 23.20
N ALA A 46 -20.58 -11.05 22.75
CA ALA A 46 -20.61 -12.24 23.61
C ALA A 46 -19.23 -12.88 23.83
N LEU A 47 -18.16 -12.36 23.20
CA LEU A 47 -16.82 -12.93 23.28
C LEU A 47 -15.77 -11.91 23.77
N GLU A 48 -16.11 -11.16 24.82
CA GLU A 48 -15.16 -10.32 25.55
C GLU A 48 -14.74 -11.00 26.85
N SER A 49 -13.72 -11.85 26.78
CA SER A 49 -12.84 -12.16 27.91
C SER A 49 -11.55 -12.85 27.45
N VAL A 50 -10.51 -12.10 27.11
CA VAL A 50 -9.12 -12.55 27.28
C VAL A 50 -8.22 -11.35 27.60
N PRO A 51 -7.49 -11.35 28.73
CA PRO A 51 -6.54 -10.29 29.08
C PRO A 51 -5.22 -10.43 28.32
N VAL A 52 -4.62 -9.29 27.97
CA VAL A 52 -3.28 -9.16 27.37
C VAL A 52 -2.22 -9.19 28.46
N PRO A 53 -1.16 -10.02 28.37
CA PRO A 53 0.06 -9.80 29.13
C PRO A 53 1.09 -9.01 28.30
N ALA A 54 1.73 -8.07 28.99
CA ALA A 54 2.82 -7.25 28.51
C ALA A 54 4.20 -7.88 28.76
N ALA A 55 5.19 -7.37 27.99
CA ALA A 55 6.65 -7.41 28.17
C ALA A 55 7.42 -8.67 27.73
N ALA A 56 8.41 -8.52 26.84
CA ALA A 56 9.80 -8.21 27.22
C ALA A 56 10.74 -8.11 25.99
N THR A 57 11.66 -7.14 26.07
CA THR A 57 12.85 -6.89 25.24
C THR A 57 13.99 -7.90 25.54
N THR A 58 14.79 -8.27 24.52
CA THR A 58 16.28 -8.19 24.49
C THR A 58 16.90 -8.77 23.19
N GLU A 59 17.59 -7.88 22.48
CA GLU A 59 18.81 -7.94 21.65
C GLU A 59 19.54 -9.27 21.30
N THR A 60 19.97 -9.41 20.03
CA THR A 60 21.40 -9.27 19.59
C THR A 60 21.70 -10.03 18.28
N SER A 61 22.09 -9.24 17.27
CA SER A 61 23.01 -9.43 16.13
C SER A 61 23.55 -10.82 15.76
N LYS A 62 23.45 -11.15 14.45
CA LYS A 62 24.60 -11.59 13.62
C LYS A 62 24.50 -11.06 12.18
N SER A 63 25.65 -10.57 11.71
CA SER A 63 25.98 -9.86 10.47
C SER A 63 26.41 -10.81 9.33
N VAL A 64 26.70 -10.21 8.16
CA VAL A 64 27.42 -10.66 6.92
C VAL A 64 26.45 -10.81 5.72
N ALA A 65 26.57 -10.13 4.57
CA ALA A 65 27.62 -9.29 3.96
C ALA A 65 27.06 -8.32 2.89
N ASN A 66 27.70 -7.13 2.85
CA ASN A 66 28.15 -6.33 1.70
C ASN A 66 27.23 -6.12 0.48
N ASN A 67 26.69 -4.90 0.37
CA ASN A 67 26.82 -4.04 -0.80
C ASN A 67 26.80 -2.58 -0.32
N ASP A 68 27.98 -2.04 -0.03
CA ASP A 68 28.17 -0.62 0.23
C ASP A 68 28.02 0.18 -1.07
N PRO A 69 27.13 1.18 -1.08
CA PRO A 69 27.49 2.48 -1.60
C PRO A 69 27.41 3.52 -0.47
N ALA A 70 28.24 3.36 0.57
CA ALA A 70 28.50 4.43 1.51
C ALA A 70 29.42 5.48 0.85
N THR A 71 28.83 6.49 0.21
CA THR A 71 29.22 7.92 0.24
C THR A 71 28.37 8.74 -0.72
N LEU A 72 27.08 8.89 -0.43
CA LEU A 72 26.29 10.04 -0.90
C LEU A 72 25.43 10.61 0.25
N GLY A 73 26.05 11.52 1.02
CA GLY A 73 25.41 12.54 1.85
C GLY A 73 24.21 12.12 2.69
N SER A 74 24.46 11.63 3.91
CA SER A 74 23.43 11.39 4.94
C SER A 74 22.96 12.69 5.61
N GLY A 75 22.41 13.60 4.81
CA GLY A 75 21.59 14.71 5.31
C GLY A 75 20.10 14.32 5.25
N PRO A 76 19.26 14.72 6.21
CA PRO A 76 17.82 14.40 6.29
C PRO A 76 16.94 14.96 5.14
N ASN A 77 17.55 15.36 4.02
CA ASN A 77 16.88 15.97 2.87
C ASN A 77 17.51 15.56 1.53
N ASN A 78 18.28 14.46 1.46
CA ASN A 78 19.03 14.15 0.24
C ASN A 78 18.13 13.53 -0.85
N PHE A 79 17.42 14.38 -1.57
CA PHE A 79 16.63 14.00 -2.74
C PHE A 79 17.45 13.24 -3.77
N LYS A 80 18.75 13.53 -3.93
CA LYS A 80 19.63 12.85 -4.89
C LYS A 80 19.75 11.35 -4.60
N THR A 81 19.81 10.97 -3.32
CA THR A 81 19.84 9.57 -2.91
C THR A 81 18.51 8.88 -3.23
N VAL A 82 17.39 9.55 -2.95
CA VAL A 82 16.05 9.04 -3.31
C VAL A 82 15.89 8.94 -4.83
N GLN A 83 16.39 9.92 -5.59
CA GLN A 83 16.34 9.94 -7.04
C GLN A 83 17.06 8.74 -7.65
N HIS A 84 18.22 8.35 -7.10
CA HIS A 84 18.90 7.12 -7.53
C HIS A 84 18.05 5.87 -7.30
N VAL A 85 17.35 5.78 -6.17
CA VAL A 85 16.42 4.68 -5.91
C VAL A 85 15.25 4.71 -6.90
N LEU A 86 14.67 5.88 -7.18
CA LEU A 86 13.58 6.03 -8.15
C LEU A 86 14.03 5.63 -9.57
N GLU A 87 15.25 6.00 -9.95
CA GLU A 87 15.84 5.62 -11.23
C GLU A 87 15.97 4.11 -11.38
N GLN A 88 16.56 3.45 -10.37
CA GLN A 88 16.80 2.01 -10.40
C GLN A 88 15.53 1.17 -10.26
N ARG A 89 14.53 1.66 -9.53
CA ARG A 89 13.38 0.85 -9.08
C ARG A 89 12.05 1.25 -9.71
N CYS A 90 11.92 2.46 -10.25
CA CYS A 90 10.62 3.02 -10.65
C CYS A 90 10.56 3.46 -12.12
N TYR A 91 11.66 3.89 -12.74
CA TYR A 91 11.62 4.50 -14.08
C TYR A 91 11.22 3.54 -15.20
N MET A 92 11.39 2.22 -15.02
CA MET A 92 10.90 1.25 -16.01
C MET A 92 9.39 1.38 -16.30
N CYS A 93 8.60 1.81 -15.31
CA CYS A 93 7.15 1.99 -15.46
C CYS A 93 6.68 3.44 -15.28
N HIS A 94 7.52 4.31 -14.72
CA HIS A 94 7.20 5.70 -14.35
C HIS A 94 8.27 6.71 -14.80
N GLY A 95 9.03 6.38 -15.84
CA GLY A 95 10.03 7.25 -16.45
C GLY A 95 9.50 8.03 -17.66
N ALA A 96 10.40 8.61 -18.45
CA ALA A 96 10.03 9.43 -19.59
C ALA A 96 9.29 8.62 -20.68
N GLN A 97 9.71 7.38 -20.92
CA GLN A 97 9.21 6.50 -21.98
C GLN A 97 7.89 5.81 -21.60
N VAL A 98 7.72 5.48 -20.32
CA VAL A 98 6.55 4.74 -19.81
C VAL A 98 6.04 5.44 -18.57
N GLN A 99 4.80 5.91 -18.62
CA GLN A 99 4.15 6.65 -17.52
C GLN A 99 2.87 5.92 -17.12
N MET A 100 3.03 4.78 -16.46
CA MET A 100 1.90 3.98 -16.02
C MET A 100 1.00 4.80 -15.10
N LYS A 101 -0.31 4.79 -15.39
CA LYS A 101 -1.31 5.63 -14.71
C LYS A 101 -1.01 7.13 -14.77
N ASN A 102 -0.30 7.59 -15.81
CA ASN A 102 0.09 8.99 -15.99
C ASN A 102 0.95 9.54 -14.83
N VAL A 103 1.72 8.66 -14.18
CA VAL A 103 2.66 9.03 -13.11
C VAL A 103 4.08 9.06 -13.68
N ARG A 104 4.73 10.21 -13.52
CA ARG A 104 6.08 10.50 -14.03
C ARG A 104 7.02 10.87 -12.88
N LEU A 105 8.09 10.11 -12.69
CA LEU A 105 9.03 10.20 -11.57
C LEU A 105 10.47 10.55 -12.00
N ASP A 106 10.75 10.69 -13.30
CA ASP A 106 12.08 11.09 -13.79
C ASP A 106 12.39 12.59 -13.65
N THR A 107 11.36 13.42 -13.44
CA THR A 107 11.51 14.86 -13.23
C THR A 107 11.25 15.25 -11.77
N PRO A 108 11.98 16.21 -11.19
CA PRO A 108 11.75 16.72 -9.84
C PRO A 108 10.31 17.20 -9.61
N GLU A 109 9.70 17.85 -10.59
CA GLU A 109 8.33 18.37 -10.52
C GLU A 109 7.31 17.22 -10.47
N GLY A 110 7.54 16.19 -11.28
CA GLY A 110 6.74 14.97 -11.29
C GLY A 110 6.82 14.21 -9.97
N VAL A 111 8.02 14.08 -9.39
CA VAL A 111 8.20 13.45 -8.08
C VAL A 111 7.50 14.24 -6.98
N LYS A 112 7.63 15.57 -6.97
CA LYS A 112 6.97 16.43 -5.99
C LYS A 112 5.45 16.30 -6.06
N THR A 113 4.89 16.33 -7.27
CA THR A 113 3.45 16.21 -7.51
C THR A 113 2.91 14.86 -7.03
N ASN A 114 3.69 13.80 -7.18
CA ASN A 114 3.28 12.43 -6.86
C ASN A 114 3.80 11.92 -5.51
N ALA A 115 4.46 12.75 -4.71
CA ALA A 115 5.18 12.33 -3.51
C ALA A 115 4.30 11.57 -2.51
N GLN A 116 3.09 12.06 -2.25
CA GLN A 116 2.12 11.38 -1.37
C GLN A 116 1.73 10.00 -1.92
N MET A 117 1.48 9.90 -3.22
CA MET A 117 1.15 8.64 -3.89
C MET A 117 2.32 7.66 -3.81
N VAL A 118 3.55 8.13 -4.04
CA VAL A 118 4.76 7.31 -3.89
C VAL A 118 4.86 6.76 -2.47
N TYR A 119 4.71 7.61 -1.45
CA TYR A 119 4.73 7.17 -0.05
C TYR A 119 3.67 6.11 0.24
N GLN A 120 2.43 6.32 -0.18
CA GLN A 120 1.35 5.37 0.06
C GLN A 120 1.60 4.03 -0.63
N GLN A 121 2.02 4.03 -1.90
CA GLN A 121 2.19 2.80 -2.67
C GLN A 121 3.46 2.03 -2.32
N VAL A 122 4.56 2.74 -2.03
CA VAL A 122 5.88 2.14 -1.82
C VAL A 122 6.13 1.87 -0.34
N VAL A 123 5.74 2.77 0.57
CA VAL A 123 6.05 2.62 2.00
C VAL A 123 4.91 1.94 2.74
N VAL A 124 3.68 2.45 2.59
CA VAL A 124 2.53 1.98 3.37
C VAL A 124 1.99 0.65 2.83
N LEU A 125 1.62 0.64 1.55
CA LEU A 125 0.98 -0.53 0.92
C LEU A 125 1.98 -1.56 0.40
N LYS A 126 3.24 -1.15 0.18
CA LYS A 126 4.31 -1.97 -0.40
C LYS A 126 3.90 -2.67 -1.72
N GLN A 127 2.97 -2.08 -2.46
CA GLN A 127 2.44 -2.61 -3.72
C GLN A 127 3.37 -2.35 -4.91
N MET A 128 4.15 -1.28 -4.82
CA MET A 128 5.16 -0.93 -5.82
C MET A 128 6.56 -1.20 -5.26
N PRO A 129 7.49 -1.71 -6.09
CA PRO A 129 7.29 -2.26 -7.44
C PRO A 129 6.40 -3.51 -7.42
N MET A 130 5.67 -3.76 -8.50
CA MET A 130 4.76 -4.91 -8.61
C MET A 130 5.51 -6.22 -8.32
N ASN A 131 5.03 -6.98 -7.32
CA ASN A 131 5.68 -8.19 -6.80
C ASN A 131 7.17 -8.00 -6.45
N ASN A 132 7.56 -6.78 -6.07
CA ASN A 132 8.93 -6.36 -5.85
C ASN A 132 9.90 -6.70 -7.01
N ALA A 133 9.44 -6.61 -8.26
CA ALA A 133 10.18 -7.06 -9.44
C ALA A 133 11.57 -6.43 -9.61
N THR A 134 11.79 -5.21 -9.10
CA THR A 134 13.10 -4.53 -9.16
C THR A 134 13.94 -4.71 -7.90
N GLY A 135 13.52 -5.54 -6.94
CA GLY A 135 14.29 -5.81 -5.72
C GLY A 135 14.41 -4.62 -4.77
N LEU A 136 13.38 -3.79 -4.64
CA LEU A 136 13.38 -2.68 -3.68
C LEU A 136 13.46 -3.21 -2.24
N THR A 137 14.51 -2.83 -1.55
CA THR A 137 14.83 -3.24 -0.18
C THR A 137 14.06 -2.43 0.86
N GLU A 138 13.97 -2.93 2.08
CA GLU A 138 13.32 -2.18 3.18
C GLU A 138 14.13 -0.92 3.56
N ALA A 139 15.46 -0.95 3.42
CA ALA A 139 16.31 0.22 3.64
C ALA A 139 16.01 1.34 2.62
N GLU A 140 15.85 0.99 1.35
CA GLU A 140 15.45 1.96 0.32
C GLU A 140 14.02 2.50 0.55
N ARG A 141 13.09 1.66 1.04
CA ARG A 141 11.74 2.12 1.44
C ARG A 141 11.82 3.08 2.63
N ALA A 142 12.68 2.81 3.60
CA ALA A 142 12.90 3.69 4.75
C ALA A 142 13.45 5.06 4.32
N LEU A 143 14.39 5.09 3.36
CA LEU A 143 14.88 6.34 2.77
C LEU A 143 13.76 7.16 2.13
N ILE A 144 12.89 6.52 1.34
CA ILE A 144 11.72 7.19 0.74
C ILE A 144 10.76 7.70 1.83
N ALA A 145 10.57 6.92 2.88
CA ALA A 145 9.70 7.30 4.00
C ALA A 145 10.22 8.53 4.75
N GLU A 146 11.52 8.58 5.03
CA GLU A 146 12.17 9.71 5.69
C GLU A 146 12.10 10.97 4.83
N TRP A 147 12.44 10.85 3.54
CA TRP A 147 12.34 11.96 2.59
C TRP A 147 10.93 12.54 2.51
N PHE A 148 9.90 11.69 2.46
CA PHE A 148 8.52 12.15 2.45
C PHE A 148 8.14 12.88 3.75
N LYS A 149 8.52 12.32 4.90
CA LYS A 149 8.26 12.91 6.23
C LYS A 149 9.02 14.23 6.44
N ALA A 150 10.18 14.39 5.82
CA ALA A 150 10.96 15.64 5.80
C ALA A 150 10.38 16.72 4.87
N GLY A 151 9.23 16.46 4.24
CA GLY A 151 8.51 17.41 3.39
C GLY A 151 8.71 17.21 1.89
N ALA A 152 9.23 16.04 1.47
CA ALA A 152 9.34 15.63 0.06
C ALA A 152 10.02 16.68 -0.84
N LYS A 153 11.12 17.27 -0.35
CA LYS A 153 11.88 18.28 -1.11
C LYS A 153 12.54 17.63 -2.32
N THR A 154 12.46 18.27 -3.48
CA THR A 154 13.04 17.77 -4.73
C THR A 154 14.19 18.65 -5.26
N GLN A 155 14.63 19.61 -4.45
CA GLN A 155 15.73 20.54 -4.68
C GLN A 155 16.52 20.75 -3.38
#